data_AF-A0A951J6X3-F1
#
_entry.id   AF-A0A951J6X3-F1
#
_cell.length_a   1.000
_cell.length_b   1.000
_cell.length_c   1.000
_cell.angle_alpha   90.00
_cell.angle_beta   90.00
_cell.angle_gamma   90.00
#
_symmetry.space_group_name_H-M   'P 1'
#
loop_
_entity.id
_entity.type
_entity.pdbx_description
1 polymer ?
#
loop_
_entity_poly.entity_id
_entity_poly.type
_entity_poly.pdbx_seq_one_letter_code
_entity_poly.pdbx_strand_id
1 'polypeptide(L)'
;MSGAWPTPDRAAAMAARVAWTLGSAGPAERRLVDDALGLAMEPRRDLDDHHPDHLHPGRSVLVLLLDTELRDVTALAAAALVESEREALRVEPEEVARRLGGEVAAAVAAIPPAGSPDLAETLVLAERPLRLVALAERLDQVRHAHLWEDPDRARRAWTEARDVYGPVAERTHPLLARRFGAWCRARRASLGA
;
A
#
# COMPACT_ATOMS: atom_id res chain seq x y z
N MET A 1 -9.51 -8.58 40.15
CA MET A 1 -10.25 -8.77 38.88
C MET A 1 -9.72 -7.76 37.88
N SER A 2 -8.74 -8.16 37.06
CA SER A 2 -8.18 -7.29 36.03
C SER A 2 -9.11 -7.30 34.84
N GLY A 3 -9.89 -6.24 34.67
CA GLY A 3 -10.67 -6.01 33.46
C GLY A 3 -9.71 -5.68 32.32
N ALA A 4 -9.35 -6.69 31.52
CA ALA A 4 -8.77 -6.43 30.22
C ALA A 4 -9.82 -5.66 29.41
N TRP A 5 -9.54 -4.38 29.14
CA TRP A 5 -10.30 -3.63 28.15
C TRP A 5 -10.23 -4.43 26.84
N PRO A 6 -11.35 -4.68 26.14
CA PRO A 6 -11.28 -5.36 24.85
C PRO A 6 -10.37 -4.52 23.95
N THR A 7 -9.27 -5.13 23.51
CA THR A 7 -8.38 -4.49 22.54
C THR A 7 -9.24 -4.19 21.32
N PRO A 8 -9.40 -2.93 20.90
CA PRO A 8 -10.17 -2.64 19.71
C PRO A 8 -9.56 -3.39 18.53
N ASP A 9 -10.42 -3.99 17.71
CA ASP A 9 -10.03 -4.62 16.44
C ASP A 9 -9.11 -3.65 15.67
N ARG A 10 -7.87 -4.08 15.43
CA ARG A 10 -6.81 -3.25 14.83
C ARG A 10 -7.19 -2.81 13.43
N ALA A 11 -7.92 -3.64 12.68
CA ALA A 11 -8.43 -3.31 11.36
C ALA A 11 -9.49 -2.22 11.45
N ALA A 12 -10.44 -2.34 12.38
CA ALA A 12 -11.45 -1.32 12.64
C ALA A 12 -10.82 0.02 13.08
N ALA A 13 -9.82 -0.01 13.96
CA ALA A 13 -9.08 1.17 14.38
C ALA A 13 -8.32 1.83 13.22
N MET A 14 -7.74 1.03 12.32
CA MET A 14 -7.09 1.51 11.10
C MET A 14 -8.09 2.17 10.15
N ALA A 15 -9.23 1.54 9.89
CA ALA A 15 -10.30 2.08 9.05
C ALA A 15 -10.83 3.42 9.61
N ALA A 16 -11.10 3.48 10.92
CA ALA A 16 -11.50 4.71 11.59
C ALA A 16 -10.46 5.84 11.45
N ARG A 17 -9.16 5.51 11.52
CA ARG A 17 -8.08 6.47 11.29
C ARG A 17 -8.04 6.96 9.84
N VAL A 18 -8.22 6.08 8.86
CA VAL A 18 -8.33 6.49 7.44
C VAL A 18 -9.52 7.42 7.25
N ALA A 19 -10.70 7.05 7.74
CA ALA A 19 -11.91 7.85 7.66
C ALA A 19 -11.76 9.22 8.35
N TRP A 20 -11.09 9.30 9.49
CA TRP A 20 -10.74 10.57 10.13
C TRP A 20 -9.83 11.40 9.22
N THR A 21 -8.80 10.78 8.63
CA THR A 21 -7.75 11.46 7.85
C THR A 21 -8.25 11.93 6.48
N LEU A 22 -9.28 11.28 5.93
CA LEU A 22 -10.01 11.72 4.75
C LEU A 22 -10.67 13.10 4.92
N GLY A 23 -10.90 13.56 6.16
CA GLY A 23 -11.24 14.96 6.44
C GLY A 23 -12.58 15.39 5.84
N SER A 24 -12.63 16.45 5.03
CA SER A 24 -13.90 16.97 4.50
C SER A 24 -14.48 16.18 3.32
N ALA A 25 -13.96 14.98 3.02
CA ALA A 25 -14.49 14.13 1.96
C ALA A 25 -16.00 13.87 2.13
N GLY A 26 -16.72 13.88 1.00
CA GLY A 26 -18.16 13.64 0.95
C GLY A 26 -18.53 12.21 1.34
N PRO A 27 -19.81 11.95 1.66
CA PRO A 27 -20.25 10.62 2.09
C PRO A 27 -20.00 9.51 1.06
N ALA A 28 -20.10 9.82 -0.24
CA ALA A 28 -19.86 8.84 -1.30
C ALA A 28 -18.37 8.47 -1.42
N GLU A 29 -17.50 9.47 -1.34
CA GLU A 29 -16.05 9.30 -1.38
C GLU A 29 -15.53 8.46 -0.21
N ARG A 30 -16.04 8.75 1.00
CA ARG A 30 -15.73 7.97 2.21
C ARG A 30 -16.16 6.51 2.06
N ARG A 31 -17.39 6.28 1.59
CA ARG A 31 -17.89 4.92 1.35
C ARG A 31 -17.02 4.15 0.37
N LEU A 32 -16.59 4.78 -0.72
CA LEU A 32 -15.73 4.12 -1.71
C LEU A 32 -14.42 3.61 -1.08
N VAL A 33 -13.76 4.43 -0.26
CA VAL A 33 -12.51 4.04 0.42
C VAL A 33 -12.77 3.00 1.51
N ASP A 34 -13.84 3.14 2.29
CA ASP A 34 -14.22 2.18 3.33
C ASP A 34 -14.57 0.81 2.72
N ASP A 35 -15.30 0.78 1.61
CA ASP A 35 -15.66 -0.45 0.88
C ASP A 35 -14.42 -1.11 0.27
N ALA A 36 -13.47 -0.31 -0.25
CA ALA A 36 -12.19 -0.82 -0.76
C ALA A 36 -11.33 -1.44 0.36
N LEU A 37 -11.27 -0.79 1.53
CA LEU A 37 -10.59 -1.36 2.70
C LEU A 37 -11.27 -2.66 3.15
N GLY A 38 -12.61 -2.67 3.24
CA GLY A 38 -13.36 -3.86 3.61
C GLY A 38 -13.11 -5.03 2.67
N LEU A 39 -13.09 -4.77 1.35
CA LEU A 39 -12.77 -5.76 0.33
C LEU A 39 -11.32 -6.27 0.43
N ALA A 40 -10.35 -5.37 0.66
CA ALA A 40 -8.95 -5.75 0.87
C ALA A 40 -8.73 -6.62 2.11
N MET A 41 -9.59 -6.52 3.13
CA MET A 41 -9.50 -7.34 4.34
C MET A 41 -10.01 -8.78 4.14
N GLU A 42 -10.80 -9.06 3.10
CA GLU A 42 -11.37 -10.40 2.88
C GLU A 42 -10.33 -11.51 2.76
N PRO A 43 -9.28 -11.40 1.91
CA PRO A 43 -8.22 -12.41 1.86
C PRO A 43 -7.30 -12.38 3.08
N ARG A 44 -7.46 -11.41 4.00
CA ARG A 44 -6.63 -11.21 5.19
C ARG A 44 -7.30 -11.66 6.49
N ARG A 45 -8.52 -12.24 6.42
CA ARG A 45 -9.32 -12.64 7.60
C ARG A 45 -8.62 -13.65 8.50
N ASP A 46 -7.85 -14.56 7.91
CA ASP A 46 -7.16 -15.63 8.64
C ASP A 46 -5.72 -15.24 9.04
N LEU A 47 -5.28 -14.01 8.72
CA LEU A 47 -3.99 -13.51 9.18
C LEU A 47 -4.10 -13.07 10.64
N ASP A 48 -3.05 -13.37 11.41
CA ASP A 48 -2.83 -12.78 12.72
C ASP A 48 -2.85 -11.24 12.64
N ASP A 49 -3.44 -10.56 13.63
CA ASP A 49 -3.63 -9.11 13.60
C ASP A 49 -2.33 -8.31 13.83
N HIS A 50 -1.25 -9.00 14.23
CA HIS A 50 0.12 -8.51 14.25
C HIS A 50 0.90 -8.87 12.98
N HIS A 51 0.36 -9.71 12.09
CA HIS A 51 0.98 -10.02 10.81
C HIS A 51 1.23 -8.71 10.02
N PRO A 52 2.43 -8.49 9.45
CA PRO A 52 2.76 -7.24 8.77
C PRO A 52 1.74 -6.89 7.69
N ASP A 53 1.28 -7.87 6.92
CA ASP A 53 0.33 -7.66 5.82
C ASP A 53 -1.12 -7.41 6.26
N HIS A 54 -1.48 -7.67 7.52
CA HIS A 54 -2.87 -7.54 7.99
C HIS A 54 -3.38 -6.10 7.89
N LEU A 55 -2.59 -5.12 8.35
CA LEU A 55 -2.96 -3.69 8.27
C LEU A 55 -2.39 -2.97 7.04
N HIS A 56 -1.77 -3.69 6.11
CA HIS A 56 -1.10 -3.12 4.94
C HIS A 56 -2.01 -2.20 4.11
N PRO A 57 -3.26 -2.59 3.74
CA PRO A 57 -4.18 -1.75 2.98
C PRO A 57 -4.34 -0.33 3.55
N GLY A 58 -4.69 -0.24 4.84
CA GLY A 58 -4.90 1.05 5.51
C GLY A 58 -3.62 1.86 5.67
N ARG A 59 -2.47 1.22 5.88
CA ARG A 59 -1.18 1.92 5.97
C ARG A 59 -0.78 2.55 4.64
N SER A 60 -0.99 1.85 3.52
CA SER A 60 -0.74 2.39 2.17
C SER A 60 -1.60 3.62 1.89
N VAL A 61 -2.90 3.57 2.22
CA VAL A 61 -3.81 4.72 2.12
C VAL A 61 -3.36 5.89 3.01
N LEU A 62 -2.95 5.62 4.25
CA LEU A 62 -2.47 6.68 5.16
C LEU A 62 -1.17 7.34 4.69
N VAL A 63 -0.25 6.59 4.06
CA VAL A 63 0.94 7.19 3.44
C VAL A 63 0.53 8.20 2.39
N LEU A 64 -0.45 7.88 1.53
CA LEU A 64 -0.93 8.84 0.53
C LEU A 64 -1.55 10.08 1.17
N LEU A 65 -2.46 9.90 2.13
CA LEU A 65 -3.17 11.00 2.76
C LEU A 65 -2.25 11.92 3.59
N LEU A 66 -1.28 11.35 4.30
CA LEU A 66 -0.43 12.09 5.24
C LEU A 66 0.87 12.60 4.62
N ASP A 67 1.49 11.81 3.74
CA ASP A 67 2.80 12.18 3.18
C ASP A 67 2.68 12.88 1.82
N THR A 68 1.59 12.66 1.07
CA THR A 68 1.43 13.23 -0.28
C THR A 68 0.22 14.15 -0.41
N GLU A 69 -0.61 14.20 0.62
CA GLU A 69 -1.88 14.93 0.67
C GLU A 69 -2.84 14.56 -0.48
N LEU A 70 -2.66 13.40 -1.12
CA LEU A 70 -3.50 12.95 -2.23
C LEU A 70 -4.94 12.76 -1.76
N ARG A 71 -5.88 13.36 -2.49
CA ARG A 71 -7.33 13.30 -2.24
C ARG A 71 -8.12 12.67 -3.39
N ASP A 72 -7.43 12.15 -4.39
CA ASP A 72 -8.06 11.38 -5.47
C ASP A 72 -8.62 10.08 -4.89
N VAL A 73 -9.94 9.98 -4.84
CA VAL A 73 -10.64 8.89 -4.14
C VAL A 73 -10.53 7.56 -4.87
N THR A 74 -10.44 7.58 -6.20
CA THR A 74 -10.19 6.38 -7.02
C THR A 74 -8.79 5.85 -6.72
N ALA A 75 -7.79 6.73 -6.68
CA ALA A 75 -6.42 6.33 -6.34
C ALA A 75 -6.29 5.83 -4.89
N LEU A 76 -7.01 6.44 -3.94
CA LEU A 76 -7.04 5.97 -2.54
C LEU A 76 -7.71 4.60 -2.40
N ALA A 77 -8.81 4.36 -3.12
CA ALA A 77 -9.45 3.04 -3.17
C ALA A 77 -8.50 2.00 -3.81
N ALA A 78 -7.83 2.35 -4.90
CA ALA A 78 -6.81 1.50 -5.51
C ALA A 78 -5.67 1.18 -4.53
N ALA A 79 -5.21 2.16 -3.75
CA ALA A 79 -4.15 1.96 -2.76
C ALA A 79 -4.51 0.99 -1.62
N ALA A 80 -5.80 0.85 -1.32
CA ALA A 80 -6.25 -0.17 -0.38
C ALA A 80 -6.17 -1.58 -0.98
N LEU A 81 -6.35 -1.72 -2.30
CA LEU A 81 -6.54 -3.01 -2.97
C LEU A 81 -5.28 -3.55 -3.64
N VAL A 82 -4.35 -2.66 -4.02
CA VAL A 82 -3.09 -3.05 -4.66
C VAL A 82 -2.28 -3.92 -3.68
N GLU A 83 -1.87 -5.06 -4.20
CA GLU A 83 -0.98 -6.00 -3.51
C GLU A 83 0.04 -6.50 -4.54
N SER A 84 1.15 -5.78 -4.64
CA SER A 84 2.17 -6.03 -5.66
C SER A 84 3.05 -7.25 -5.32
N GLU A 85 3.11 -7.66 -4.05
CA GLU A 85 4.03 -8.70 -3.57
C GLU A 85 3.37 -10.06 -3.34
N ARG A 86 2.22 -10.13 -2.65
CA ARG A 86 1.57 -11.41 -2.30
C ARG A 86 0.36 -11.67 -3.17
N GLU A 87 0.56 -12.44 -4.23
CA GLU A 87 -0.54 -12.87 -5.11
C GLU A 87 -1.73 -13.46 -4.35
N ALA A 88 -1.49 -14.29 -3.34
CA ALA A 88 -2.54 -14.90 -2.52
C ALA A 88 -3.40 -13.90 -1.69
N LEU A 89 -2.97 -12.65 -1.55
CA LEU A 89 -3.72 -11.60 -0.85
C LEU A 89 -4.37 -10.58 -1.81
N ARG A 90 -4.24 -10.78 -3.12
CA ARG A 90 -4.89 -9.96 -4.14
C ARG A 90 -6.38 -10.23 -4.15
N VAL A 91 -7.14 -9.17 -4.39
CA VAL A 91 -8.57 -9.27 -4.69
C VAL A 91 -8.70 -9.47 -6.20
N GLU A 92 -9.57 -10.40 -6.60
CA GLU A 92 -9.80 -10.68 -8.02
C GLU A 92 -10.29 -9.43 -8.78
N PRO A 93 -9.74 -9.13 -9.97
CA PRO A 93 -10.10 -7.91 -10.72
C PRO A 93 -11.60 -7.79 -11.03
N GLU A 94 -12.24 -8.92 -11.32
CA GLU A 94 -13.68 -9.01 -11.59
C GLU A 94 -14.51 -8.62 -10.36
N GLU A 95 -14.04 -8.98 -9.17
CA GLU A 95 -14.68 -8.66 -7.90
C GLU A 95 -14.53 -7.17 -7.58
N VAL A 96 -13.35 -6.59 -7.84
CA VAL A 96 -13.13 -5.14 -7.73
C VAL A 96 -14.08 -4.39 -8.67
N ALA A 97 -14.15 -4.79 -9.94
CA ALA A 97 -15.00 -4.14 -10.93
C ALA A 97 -16.49 -4.23 -10.54
N ARG A 98 -16.93 -5.39 -10.04
CA ARG A 98 -18.30 -5.64 -9.62
C ARG A 98 -18.72 -4.79 -8.42
N ARG A 99 -17.85 -4.62 -7.42
CA ARG A 99 -18.18 -3.96 -6.15
C ARG A 99 -17.86 -2.47 -6.12
N LEU A 100 -16.79 -2.07 -6.79
CA LEU A 100 -16.23 -0.71 -6.68
C LEU A 100 -16.19 0.02 -8.03
N GLY A 101 -16.56 -0.67 -9.11
CA GLY A 101 -16.65 -0.10 -10.46
C GLY A 101 -15.38 -0.28 -11.29
N GLY A 102 -15.55 -0.15 -12.61
CA GLY A 102 -14.48 -0.37 -13.59
C GLY A 102 -13.31 0.63 -13.47
N GLU A 103 -13.56 1.83 -12.97
CA GLU A 103 -12.52 2.85 -12.78
C GLU A 103 -11.50 2.43 -11.70
N VAL A 104 -11.98 1.95 -10.54
CA VAL A 104 -11.11 1.42 -9.48
C VAL A 104 -10.39 0.16 -9.95
N ALA A 105 -11.09 -0.74 -10.65
CA ALA A 105 -10.46 -1.95 -11.20
C ALA A 105 -9.33 -1.61 -12.19
N ALA A 106 -9.54 -0.64 -13.08
CA ALA A 106 -8.52 -0.16 -14.00
C ALA A 106 -7.35 0.50 -13.26
N ALA A 107 -7.63 1.30 -12.23
CA ALA A 107 -6.60 1.93 -11.40
C ALA A 107 -5.71 0.90 -10.67
N VAL A 108 -6.30 -0.17 -10.13
CA VAL A 108 -5.55 -1.29 -9.51
C VAL A 108 -4.72 -2.02 -10.57
N ALA A 109 -5.31 -2.35 -11.72
CA ALA A 109 -4.64 -3.10 -12.79
C ALA A 109 -3.49 -2.32 -13.46
N ALA A 110 -3.54 -0.99 -13.43
CA ALA A 110 -2.48 -0.13 -13.95
C ALA A 110 -1.21 -0.15 -13.10
N ILE A 111 -1.24 -0.73 -11.90
CA ILE A 111 -0.08 -0.82 -11.01
C ILE A 111 0.57 -2.20 -11.17
N PRO A 112 1.80 -2.26 -11.71
CA PRO A 112 2.46 -3.52 -12.00
C PRO A 112 2.82 -4.29 -10.71
N PRO A 113 2.78 -5.63 -10.74
CA PRO A 113 3.38 -6.47 -9.69
C PRO A 113 4.86 -6.15 -9.46
N ALA A 114 5.34 -6.42 -8.24
CA ALA A 114 6.77 -6.39 -7.95
C ALA A 114 7.50 -7.45 -8.81
N GLY A 115 8.73 -7.15 -9.23
CA GLY A 115 9.51 -8.04 -10.12
C GLY A 115 9.06 -8.08 -11.58
N SER A 116 8.07 -7.26 -11.99
CA SER A 116 7.68 -7.18 -13.40
C SER A 116 8.86 -6.73 -14.28
N PRO A 117 9.08 -7.33 -15.47
CA PRO A 117 10.22 -6.97 -16.34
C PRO A 117 10.27 -5.48 -16.68
N ASP A 118 9.10 -4.88 -16.94
CA ASP A 118 8.96 -3.49 -17.38
C ASP A 118 8.51 -2.56 -16.24
N LEU A 119 8.79 -2.94 -14.98
CA LEU A 119 8.33 -2.23 -13.78
C LEU A 119 8.72 -0.74 -13.82
N ALA A 120 9.99 -0.45 -14.10
CA ALA A 120 10.48 0.93 -14.10
C ALA A 120 9.81 1.78 -15.19
N GLU A 121 9.66 1.24 -16.41
CA GLU A 121 9.02 1.91 -17.53
C GLU A 121 7.53 2.16 -17.23
N THR A 122 6.82 1.12 -16.80
CA THR A 122 5.40 1.20 -16.43
C THR A 122 5.16 2.29 -15.37
N LEU A 123 5.98 2.33 -14.31
CA LEU A 123 5.84 3.34 -13.26
C LEU A 123 6.14 4.77 -13.75
N VAL A 124 7.09 4.94 -14.67
CA VAL A 124 7.44 6.26 -15.24
C VAL A 124 6.37 6.78 -16.18
N LEU A 125 5.65 5.89 -16.87
CA LEU A 125 4.56 6.25 -17.77
C LEU A 125 3.22 6.38 -17.05
N ALA A 126 3.05 5.75 -15.88
CA ALA A 126 1.83 5.83 -15.09
C ALA A 126 1.48 7.27 -14.71
N GLU A 127 0.18 7.56 -14.67
CA GLU A 127 -0.35 8.83 -14.18
C GLU A 127 0.11 9.08 -12.74
N ARG A 128 0.31 10.36 -12.40
CA ARG A 128 0.88 10.76 -11.11
C ARG A 128 0.14 10.15 -9.90
N PRO A 129 -1.20 10.14 -9.82
CA PRO A 129 -1.89 9.50 -8.70
C PRO A 129 -1.54 8.02 -8.54
N LEU A 130 -1.58 7.25 -9.63
CA LEU A 130 -1.29 5.80 -9.60
C LEU A 130 0.18 5.50 -9.31
N ARG A 131 1.08 6.36 -9.79
CA ARG A 131 2.49 6.30 -9.42
C ARG A 131 2.70 6.53 -7.92
N LEU A 132 1.98 7.48 -7.31
CA LEU A 132 2.01 7.69 -5.87
C LEU A 132 1.47 6.46 -5.13
N VAL A 133 0.40 5.83 -5.62
CA VAL A 133 -0.13 4.58 -5.05
C VAL A 133 0.95 3.50 -5.01
N ALA A 134 1.59 3.21 -6.15
CA ALA A 134 2.66 2.22 -6.24
C ALA A 134 3.83 2.53 -5.30
N LEU A 135 4.21 3.82 -5.19
CA LEU A 135 5.27 4.25 -4.27
C LEU A 135 4.88 4.11 -2.80
N ALA A 136 3.64 4.43 -2.44
CA ALA A 136 3.15 4.34 -1.07
C ALA A 136 3.04 2.89 -0.60
N GLU A 137 2.50 2.03 -1.46
CA GLU A 137 2.39 0.59 -1.23
C GLU A 137 3.78 -0.04 -1.02
N ARG A 138 4.72 0.23 -1.94
CA ARG A 138 6.07 -0.32 -1.84
C ARG A 138 6.81 0.20 -0.62
N LEU A 139 6.62 1.47 -0.26
CA LEU A 139 7.23 2.07 0.92
C LEU A 139 6.76 1.38 2.22
N ASP A 140 5.49 1.03 2.31
CA ASP A 140 4.98 0.28 3.45
C ASP A 140 5.57 -1.14 3.51
N GLN A 141 5.65 -1.83 2.37
CA GLN A 141 6.26 -3.16 2.30
C GLN A 141 7.72 -3.15 2.73
N VAL A 142 8.57 -2.27 2.18
CA VAL A 142 10.00 -2.24 2.53
C VAL A 142 10.27 -1.83 3.96
N ARG A 143 9.37 -1.05 4.58
CA ARG A 143 9.41 -0.76 6.01
C ARG A 143 9.24 -2.03 6.84
N HIS A 144 8.37 -2.94 6.40
CA HIS A 144 8.03 -4.16 7.13
C HIS A 144 8.78 -5.41 6.63
N ALA A 145 9.56 -5.32 5.55
CA ALA A 145 10.26 -6.47 4.96
C ALA A 145 11.20 -7.21 5.92
N HIS A 146 11.71 -6.53 6.96
CA HIS A 146 12.52 -7.17 8.01
C HIS A 146 11.75 -8.11 8.94
N LEU A 147 10.42 -8.11 8.86
CA LEU A 147 9.51 -9.00 9.59
C LEU A 147 9.08 -10.20 8.74
N TRP A 148 9.48 -10.25 7.47
CA TRP A 148 9.14 -11.37 6.60
C TRP A 148 10.01 -12.58 6.89
N GLU A 149 9.41 -13.77 6.81
CA GLU A 149 10.09 -15.04 7.08
C GLU A 149 11.16 -15.37 6.03
N ASP A 150 10.96 -14.97 4.78
CA ASP A 150 11.90 -15.18 3.66
C ASP A 150 12.89 -13.99 3.54
N PRO A 151 14.17 -14.17 3.89
CA PRO A 151 15.18 -13.11 3.82
C PRO A 151 15.54 -12.72 2.38
N ASP A 152 15.43 -13.65 1.43
CA ASP A 152 15.73 -13.36 0.02
C ASP A 152 14.61 -12.53 -0.60
N ARG A 153 13.34 -12.78 -0.23
CA ARG A 153 12.23 -11.88 -0.56
C ARG A 153 12.45 -10.48 -0.01
N ALA A 154 12.84 -10.36 1.26
CA ALA A 154 13.14 -9.05 1.86
C ALA A 154 14.29 -8.34 1.12
N ARG A 155 15.36 -9.06 0.76
CA ARG A 155 16.46 -8.53 -0.03
C ARG A 155 16.01 -8.04 -1.40
N ARG A 156 15.21 -8.83 -2.14
CA ARG A 156 14.66 -8.42 -3.45
C ARG A 156 13.84 -7.14 -3.33
N ALA A 157 12.97 -7.04 -2.32
CA ALA A 157 12.16 -5.84 -2.10
C ALA A 157 13.00 -4.60 -1.80
N TRP A 158 14.05 -4.70 -0.99
CA TRP A 158 14.95 -3.57 -0.75
C TRP A 158 15.79 -3.21 -1.98
N THR A 159 16.27 -4.20 -2.75
CA THR A 159 17.01 -3.96 -3.99
C THR A 159 16.14 -3.24 -5.01
N GLU A 160 14.92 -3.72 -5.24
CA GLU A 160 13.98 -3.08 -6.17
C GLU A 160 13.58 -1.69 -5.69
N ALA A 161 13.39 -1.49 -4.37
CA ALA A 161 13.14 -0.17 -3.82
C ALA A 161 14.31 0.80 -3.99
N ARG A 162 15.56 0.32 -3.93
CA ARG A 162 16.75 1.13 -4.20
C ARG A 162 16.87 1.47 -5.68
N ASP A 163 16.73 0.46 -6.55
CA ASP A 163 17.12 0.56 -7.96
C ASP A 163 15.99 1.06 -8.87
N VAL A 164 14.72 0.89 -8.45
CA VAL A 164 13.54 1.27 -9.23
C VAL A 164 12.71 2.32 -8.51
N TYR A 165 12.13 2.00 -7.36
CA TYR A 165 11.15 2.88 -6.71
C TYR A 165 11.78 4.17 -6.16
N GLY A 166 13.02 4.12 -5.64
CA GLY A 166 13.75 5.30 -5.18
C GLY A 166 13.91 6.36 -6.29
N PRO A 167 14.51 6.00 -7.44
CA PRO A 167 14.61 6.90 -8.59
C PRO A 167 13.26 7.39 -9.13
N VAL A 168 12.22 6.55 -9.11
CA VAL A 168 10.85 6.97 -9.48
C VAL A 168 10.32 7.99 -8.47
N ALA A 169 10.54 7.78 -7.17
CA ALA A 169 10.11 8.68 -6.10
C ALA A 169 10.79 10.05 -6.21
N GLU A 170 12.09 10.10 -6.52
CA GLU A 170 12.84 11.35 -6.71
C GLU A 170 12.21 12.27 -7.78
N ARG A 171 11.64 11.67 -8.82
CA ARG A 171 10.95 12.37 -9.90
C ARG A 171 9.47 12.67 -9.62
N THR A 172 8.92 12.13 -8.54
CA THR A 172 7.47 12.13 -8.29
C THR A 172 7.07 12.90 -7.03
N HIS A 173 7.75 12.65 -5.90
CA HIS A 173 7.42 13.26 -4.63
C HIS A 173 8.63 13.32 -3.66
N PRO A 174 9.06 14.52 -3.21
CA PRO A 174 10.28 14.69 -2.43
C PRO A 174 10.24 14.00 -1.07
N LEU A 175 9.07 13.95 -0.41
CA LEU A 175 8.94 13.25 0.88
C LEU A 175 9.10 11.74 0.72
N LEU A 176 8.50 11.13 -0.32
CA LEU A 176 8.60 9.69 -0.53
C LEU A 176 10.03 9.31 -0.90
N ALA A 177 10.69 10.10 -1.76
CA ALA A 177 12.10 9.93 -2.10
C ALA A 177 12.99 9.92 -0.84
N ARG A 178 12.79 10.88 0.07
CA ARG A 178 13.52 10.94 1.33
C ARG A 178 13.29 9.68 2.19
N ARG A 179 12.06 9.18 2.25
CA ARG A 179 11.70 7.99 3.04
C ARG A 179 12.30 6.72 2.44
N PHE A 180 12.23 6.53 1.14
CA PHE A 180 12.92 5.43 0.45
C PHE A 180 14.42 5.46 0.71
N GLY A 181 15.06 6.62 0.55
CA GLY A 181 16.48 6.80 0.83
C GLY A 181 16.85 6.47 2.28
N ALA A 182 16.00 6.84 3.25
CA ALA A 182 16.23 6.51 4.66
C ALA A 182 16.17 4.99 4.91
N TRP A 183 15.18 4.30 4.36
CA TRP A 183 15.06 2.85 4.51
C TRP A 183 16.18 2.08 3.80
N CYS A 184 16.56 2.48 2.59
CA CYS A 184 17.68 1.86 1.87
C CYS A 184 19.01 2.04 2.63
N ARG A 185 19.25 3.21 3.26
CA ARG A 185 20.41 3.43 4.13
C ARG A 185 20.37 2.55 5.38
N ALA A 186 19.23 2.48 6.06
CA ALA A 186 19.07 1.65 7.26
C ALA A 186 19.25 0.15 6.99
N ARG A 187 19.04 -0.30 5.75
CA ARG A 187 19.13 -1.71 5.35
C ARG A 187 20.34 -2.02 4.47
N ARG A 188 21.35 -1.14 4.45
CA ARG A 188 22.56 -1.29 3.63
C ARG A 188 23.28 -2.64 3.83
N ALA A 189 23.39 -3.12 5.07
CA ALA A 189 24.01 -4.42 5.35
C ALA A 189 23.23 -5.61 4.74
N SER A 190 21.91 -5.48 4.62
CA SER A 190 21.03 -6.50 4.03
C SER A 190 21.03 -6.50 2.51
N LEU A 191 21.55 -5.44 1.87
CA LEU A 191 21.59 -5.26 0.42
C LEU A 191 22.85 -5.85 -0.24
N GLY A 192 23.80 -6.35 0.55
CA GLY A 192 25.14 -6.70 0.06
C GLY A 192 25.91 -5.42 -0.28
N ALA A 193 27.06 -5.22 0.37
CA ALA A 193 28.01 -4.20 -0.06
C ALA A 193 28.61 -4.57 -1.42
#